data_AF-A0A9Q3STW4-F1
#
_entry.id   AF-A0A9Q3STW4-F1
#
_cell.length_a   1.000
_cell.length_b   1.000
_cell.length_c   1.000
_cell.angle_alpha   90.00
_cell.angle_beta   90.00
_cell.angle_gamma   90.00
#
_symmetry.space_group_name_H-M   'P 1'
#
loop_
_entity.id
_entity.type
_entity.pdbx_description
1 polymer ?
#
loop_
_entity_poly.entity_id
_entity_poly.type
_entity_poly.pdbx_seq_one_letter_code
_entity_poly.pdbx_strand_id
1 'polypeptide(L)'
;MSTRLDDGGVITVEDWALIRRLHGSEKISQSQIARQLGLSRNTVAKAVKSSSPPQYERARPTESAWSRVKPSVRALSAAYPSIPTTLIAERIEWPRWPVVAVGERRARRR
;
A
#
# COMPACT_ATOMS: atom_id res chain seq x y z
N MET A 1 20.00 -14.07 12.58
CA MET A 1 19.49 -13.81 11.21
C MET A 1 17.98 -13.99 11.21
N SER A 2 17.21 -12.96 11.56
CA SER A 2 15.74 -13.02 11.58
C SER A 2 15.18 -11.64 11.29
N THR A 3 15.05 -11.31 10.01
CA THR A 3 14.43 -10.07 9.52
C THR A 3 13.91 -10.35 8.12
N ARG A 4 12.63 -10.73 8.02
CA ARG A 4 11.89 -10.76 6.74
C ARG A 4 10.37 -10.69 6.92
N LEU A 5 9.87 -10.21 8.07
CA LEU A 5 8.42 -10.13 8.34
C LEU A 5 7.89 -8.69 8.29
N ASP A 6 8.70 -7.78 7.76
CA ASP A 6 8.58 -6.34 7.95
C ASP A 6 8.91 -5.56 6.66
N ASP A 7 8.54 -6.09 5.49
CA ASP A 7 8.51 -5.33 4.23
C ASP A 7 7.06 -5.01 3.82
N GLY A 8 6.49 -3.95 4.39
CA GLY A 8 5.38 -3.23 3.75
C GLY A 8 4.00 -3.92 3.72
N GLY A 9 3.46 -4.30 4.88
CA GLY A 9 2.01 -4.24 5.12
C GLY A 9 1.15 -5.47 4.79
N VAL A 10 1.70 -6.54 4.21
CA VAL A 10 0.96 -7.79 3.95
C VAL A 10 1.79 -8.98 4.45
N ILE A 11 1.24 -9.81 5.34
CA ILE A 11 1.88 -11.07 5.76
C ILE A 11 1.88 -12.04 4.57
N THR A 12 2.91 -12.87 4.44
CA THR A 12 2.96 -13.87 3.37
C THR A 12 1.92 -14.97 3.58
N VAL A 13 1.67 -15.78 2.55
CA VAL A 13 0.78 -16.95 2.65
C VAL A 13 1.35 -17.95 3.66
N GLU A 14 2.67 -18.09 3.68
CA GLU A 14 3.42 -18.94 4.60
C GLU A 14 3.27 -18.46 6.04
N ASP A 15 3.39 -17.15 6.30
CA ASP A 15 3.22 -16.56 7.63
C ASP A 15 1.79 -16.73 8.14
N TRP A 16 0.80 -16.52 7.26
CA TRP A 16 -0.61 -16.75 7.59
C TRP A 16 -0.86 -18.21 7.99
N ALA A 17 -0.33 -19.17 7.23
CA ALA A 17 -0.46 -20.59 7.53
C ALA A 17 0.23 -20.95 8.86
N LEU A 18 1.43 -20.40 9.11
CA LEU A 18 2.17 -20.58 10.35
C LEU A 18 1.38 -20.08 11.55
N ILE A 19 0.85 -18.85 11.50
CA ILE A 19 0.04 -18.27 12.58
C ILE A 19 -1.16 -19.17 12.90
N ARG A 20 -1.86 -19.67 11.88
CA ARG A 20 -3.02 -20.54 12.07
C ARG A 20 -2.65 -21.90 12.66
N ARG A 21 -1.51 -22.48 12.27
CA ARG A 21 -0.99 -23.72 12.86
C ARG A 21 -0.66 -23.54 14.33
N LEU A 22 0.10 -22.49 14.68
CA LEU A 22 0.52 -22.21 16.05
C LEU A 22 -0.69 -22.01 16.99
N HIS A 23 -1.72 -21.32 16.53
CA HIS A 23 -2.92 -21.10 17.33
C HIS A 23 -3.86 -22.32 17.36
N GLY A 24 -4.06 -22.98 16.22
CA GLY A 24 -5.04 -24.05 16.05
C GLY A 24 -4.58 -25.38 16.64
N SER A 25 -3.37 -25.81 16.28
CA SER A 25 -2.79 -27.11 16.65
C SER A 25 -2.03 -27.03 17.97
N GLU A 26 -1.18 -26.01 18.12
CA GLU A 26 -0.27 -25.88 19.27
C GLU A 26 -0.89 -25.05 20.42
N LYS A 27 -2.10 -24.52 20.23
CA LYS A 27 -2.89 -23.75 21.23
C LYS A 27 -2.13 -22.57 21.84
N ILE A 28 -1.16 -22.02 21.11
CA ILE A 28 -0.38 -20.86 21.56
C ILE A 28 -1.26 -19.61 21.52
N SER A 29 -1.14 -18.77 22.56
CA SER A 29 -1.88 -17.52 22.62
C SER A 29 -1.46 -16.54 21.52
N GLN A 30 -2.41 -15.76 21.00
CA GLN A 30 -2.14 -14.77 19.94
C GLN A 30 -1.09 -13.73 20.38
N SER A 31 -1.05 -13.38 21.67
CA SER A 31 -0.06 -12.45 22.23
C SER A 31 1.36 -13.03 22.21
N GLN A 32 1.51 -14.33 22.44
CA GLN A 32 2.80 -15.00 22.38
C GLN A 32 3.26 -15.16 20.93
N ILE A 33 2.37 -15.53 20.02
CA ILE A 33 2.66 -15.60 18.57
C ILE A 33 3.14 -14.24 18.05
N ALA A 34 2.44 -13.15 18.43
CA ALA A 34 2.83 -11.79 18.06
C ALA A 34 4.26 -11.44 18.52
N ARG A 35 4.62 -11.80 19.75
CA ARG A 35 5.98 -11.58 20.28
C ARG A 35 7.04 -12.42 19.57
N GLN A 36 6.74 -13.69 19.30
CA GLN A 36 7.66 -14.61 18.62
C GLN A 36 7.93 -14.22 17.16
N LEU A 37 6.90 -13.74 16.46
CA LEU A 37 6.98 -13.37 15.04
C LEU A 37 7.25 -11.87 14.81
N GLY A 38 7.35 -11.05 15.87
CA GLY A 38 7.54 -9.60 15.73
C GLY A 38 6.35 -8.87 15.08
N LEU A 39 5.15 -9.46 15.11
CA LEU A 39 3.95 -8.93 14.47
C LEU A 39 3.06 -8.19 15.47
N SER A 40 2.22 -7.29 14.96
CA SER A 40 1.17 -6.70 15.78
C SER A 40 0.13 -7.77 16.18
N ARG A 41 -0.40 -7.69 17.39
CA ARG A 41 -1.49 -8.58 17.85
C ARG A 41 -2.71 -8.51 16.91
N ASN A 42 -2.99 -7.34 16.34
CA ASN A 42 -4.08 -7.14 15.38
C ASN A 42 -3.85 -7.92 14.07
N THR A 43 -2.60 -8.02 13.62
CA THR A 43 -2.23 -8.81 12.44
C THR A 43 -2.47 -10.30 12.70
N VAL A 44 -2.04 -10.81 13.86
CA VAL A 44 -2.26 -12.20 14.28
C VAL A 44 -3.76 -12.51 14.39
N ALA A 45 -4.53 -11.64 15.02
CA ALA A 45 -5.98 -11.80 15.16
C ALA A 45 -6.68 -11.86 13.79
N LYS A 46 -6.29 -11.00 12.83
CA LYS A 46 -6.79 -11.02 11.46
C LYS A 46 -6.42 -12.32 10.74
N ALA A 47 -5.19 -12.78 10.87
CA ALA A 47 -4.72 -14.01 10.25
C ALA A 47 -5.47 -15.26 10.77
N VAL A 48 -5.70 -15.36 12.08
CA VAL A 48 -6.48 -16.44 12.69
C VAL A 48 -7.94 -16.43 12.23
N LYS A 49 -8.55 -15.23 12.10
CA LYS A 49 -9.94 -15.08 11.66
C LYS A 49 -10.13 -15.35 10.16
N SER A 50 -9.12 -15.07 9.34
CA SER A 50 -9.21 -15.22 7.89
C SER A 50 -9.17 -16.69 7.48
N SER A 51 -10.26 -17.17 6.86
CA SER A 51 -10.38 -18.53 6.32
C SER A 51 -9.45 -18.77 5.12
N SER A 52 -9.17 -17.71 4.36
CA SER A 52 -8.31 -17.72 3.17
C SER A 52 -7.01 -16.94 3.39
N PRO A 53 -5.96 -17.19 2.60
CA PRO A 53 -4.73 -16.41 2.63
C PRO A 53 -5.01 -14.92 2.41
N PRO A 54 -4.17 -14.02 2.96
CA PRO A 54 -4.27 -12.60 2.70
C PRO A 54 -4.08 -12.32 1.21
N GLN A 55 -5.08 -11.68 0.61
CA GLN A 55 -5.01 -11.19 -0.76
C GLN A 55 -4.81 -9.68 -0.72
N TYR A 56 -3.87 -9.17 -1.50
CA TYR A 56 -3.71 -7.74 -1.66
C TYR A 56 -4.81 -7.21 -2.58
N GLU A 57 -5.91 -6.75 -1.99
CA GLU A 57 -6.90 -5.95 -2.68
C GLU A 57 -6.66 -4.48 -2.39
N ARG A 58 -6.10 -3.77 -3.37
CA ARG A 58 -6.11 -2.31 -3.32
C ARG A 58 -7.54 -1.86 -3.61
N ALA A 59 -8.25 -1.37 -2.60
CA ALA A 59 -9.53 -0.71 -2.79
C ALA A 59 -9.37 0.32 -3.91
N ARG A 60 -10.12 0.15 -5.00
CA ARG A 60 -10.04 1.07 -6.14
C ARG A 60 -10.46 2.44 -5.60
N PRO A 61 -9.64 3.50 -5.76
CA PRO A 61 -10.05 4.82 -5.32
C PRO A 61 -11.37 5.18 -5.99
N THR A 62 -12.41 5.45 -5.20
CA THR A 62 -13.75 5.84 -5.69
C THR A 62 -13.65 7.02 -6.64
N GLU A 63 -12.70 7.92 -6.41
CA GLU A 63 -12.39 9.04 -7.29
C GLU A 63 -10.88 9.24 -7.40
N SER A 64 -10.27 8.74 -8.49
CA SER A 64 -8.90 9.10 -8.83
C SER A 64 -8.89 10.39 -9.63
N ALA A 65 -8.03 11.35 -9.26
CA ALA A 65 -7.79 12.55 -10.06
C ALA A 65 -7.42 12.21 -11.53
N TRP A 66 -6.70 11.10 -11.74
CA TRP A 66 -6.41 10.58 -13.08
C TRP A 66 -7.67 10.16 -13.84
N SER A 67 -8.61 9.48 -13.17
CA SER A 67 -9.87 9.06 -13.79
C SER A 67 -10.68 10.25 -14.31
N ARG A 68 -10.61 11.41 -13.63
CA ARG A 68 -11.29 12.64 -14.05
C ARG A 68 -10.71 13.23 -15.35
N VAL A 69 -9.39 13.19 -15.54
CA VAL A 69 -8.73 13.84 -16.69
C VAL A 69 -8.40 12.89 -17.85
N LYS A 70 -8.43 11.57 -17.61
CA LYS A 70 -8.12 10.54 -18.60
C LYS A 70 -8.86 10.73 -19.94
N PRO A 71 -10.15 11.13 -19.99
CA PRO A 71 -10.84 11.41 -21.25
C PRO A 71 -10.21 12.55 -22.05
N SER A 72 -9.90 13.67 -21.40
CA SER A 72 -9.30 14.86 -22.04
C SER A 72 -7.90 14.57 -22.58
N VAL A 73 -7.08 13.83 -21.82
CA VAL A 73 -5.75 13.39 -22.27
C VAL A 73 -5.85 12.53 -23.53
N ARG A 74 -6.82 11.60 -23.57
CA ARG A 74 -7.05 10.73 -24.74
C ARG A 74 -7.49 11.53 -25.96
N ALA A 75 -8.38 12.50 -25.80
CA ALA A 75 -8.83 13.36 -26.89
C ALA A 75 -7.68 14.20 -27.48
N LEU A 76 -6.86 14.82 -26.62
CA LEU A 76 -5.71 15.61 -27.05
C LEU A 76 -4.65 14.76 -27.77
N SER A 77 -4.35 13.58 -27.23
CA SER A 77 -3.38 12.67 -27.85
C SER A 77 -3.85 12.13 -29.20
N ALA A 78 -5.17 11.94 -29.37
CA ALA A 78 -5.75 11.50 -30.64
C ALA A 78 -5.76 12.62 -31.70
N ALA A 79 -6.08 13.85 -31.30
CA ALA A 79 -6.11 15.00 -32.20
C ALA A 79 -4.71 15.48 -32.60
N TYR A 80 -3.74 15.35 -31.70
CA TYR A 80 -2.36 15.79 -31.89
C TYR A 80 -1.38 14.68 -31.47
N PRO A 81 -1.10 13.70 -32.33
CA PRO A 81 -0.28 12.53 -31.96
C PRO A 81 1.14 12.87 -31.50
N SER A 82 1.68 14.00 -31.93
CA SER A 82 3.02 14.49 -31.57
C SER A 82 3.01 15.53 -30.45
N ILE A 83 1.88 15.76 -29.77
CA ILE A 83 1.79 16.76 -28.72
C ILE A 83 2.70 16.39 -27.53
N PRO A 84 3.58 17.30 -27.08
CA PRO A 84 4.38 17.10 -25.88
C PRO A 84 3.52 16.93 -24.61
N THR A 85 3.93 16.04 -23.71
CA THR A 85 3.25 15.78 -22.43
C THR A 85 3.04 17.05 -21.61
N THR A 86 4.01 17.97 -21.61
CA THR A 86 3.91 19.26 -20.92
C THR A 86 2.72 20.08 -21.42
N LEU A 87 2.49 20.11 -22.73
CA LEU A 87 1.35 20.81 -23.31
C LEU A 87 0.02 20.13 -23.00
N ILE A 88 -0.02 18.79 -22.93
CA ILE A 88 -1.22 18.08 -22.45
C ILE A 88 -1.54 18.49 -21.01
N ALA A 89 -0.53 18.50 -20.13
CA ALA A 89 -0.70 18.85 -18.72
C ALA A 89 -1.21 20.28 -18.53
N GLU A 90 -0.67 21.24 -19.31
CA GLU A 90 -1.14 22.62 -19.30
C GLU A 90 -2.58 22.73 -19.82
N ARG A 91 -2.91 22.01 -20.90
CA ARG A 91 -4.23 22.06 -21.53
C ARG A 91 -5.35 21.44 -20.70
N ILE A 92 -5.01 20.46 -19.84
CA ILE A 92 -5.96 19.86 -18.89
C ILE A 92 -5.93 20.56 -17.51
N GLU A 93 -5.24 21.70 -17.40
CA GLU A 93 -5.06 22.46 -16.16
C GLU A 93 -4.56 21.59 -15.00
N TRP A 94 -3.67 20.63 -15.31
CA TRP A 94 -3.14 19.72 -14.31
C TRP A 94 -2.23 20.50 -13.35
N PRO A 95 -2.50 20.50 -12.03
CA PRO A 95 -1.63 21.16 -11.08
C PRO A 95 -0.26 20.51 -11.12
N ARG A 96 0.79 21.30 -11.38
CA ARG A 96 2.16 20.85 -11.11
C ARG A 96 2.25 20.55 -9.62
N TRP A 97 2.78 19.39 -9.25
CA TRP A 97 3.03 19.10 -7.84
C TRP A 97 3.85 20.24 -7.26
N PRO A 98 3.51 20.77 -6.07
CA PRO A 98 4.41 21.70 -5.42
C PRO A 98 5.72 20.94 -5.24
N VAL A 99 6.80 21.48 -5.81
CA VAL A 99 8.16 21.10 -5.42
C VAL A 99 8.27 21.44 -3.94
N VAL A 100 7.92 20.50 -3.07
CA VAL A 100 8.20 20.62 -1.66
C VAL A 100 9.71 20.66 -1.60
N ALA A 101 10.28 21.84 -1.32
CA ALA A 101 11.70 22.02 -1.17
C ALA A 101 12.23 20.91 -0.25
N VAL A 102 13.01 19.99 -0.82
CA VAL A 102 13.73 18.97 -0.06
C VAL A 102 14.78 19.74 0.73
N GLY A 103 14.44 20.18 1.93
CA GLY A 103 15.37 20.97 2.72
C GLY A 103 14.76 21.77 3.85
N GLU A 104 13.98 21.15 4.75
CA GLU A 104 13.87 21.62 6.14
C GLU A 104 13.02 20.67 6.98
N ARG A 105 13.61 19.57 7.44
CA ARG A 105 13.17 18.88 8.67
C ARG A 105 14.37 18.37 9.44
N ARG A 106 15.10 19.28 10.09
CA ARG A 106 15.80 18.99 11.34
C ARG A 106 15.29 19.95 12.41
N ALA A 107 15.28 19.42 13.63
CA ALA A 107 14.91 20.08 14.88
C ALA A 107 13.41 20.30 15.12
N ARG A 108 12.72 19.22 15.55
CA ARG A 108 11.90 19.21 16.78
C ARG A 108 11.74 17.77 17.29
N ARG A 109 12.73 17.32 18.06
CA ARG A 109 12.54 16.35 19.14
C ARG A 109 13.27 16.92 20.36
N ARG A 110 12.49 17.49 21.27
CA ARG A 110 12.74 17.49 22.71
C ARG A 110 11.47 17.00 23.35
#